data_AF-A0A453KCD6-F1
#
_entry.id   AF-A0A453KCD6-F1
#
_cell.length_a   1.000
_cell.length_b   1.000
_cell.length_c   1.000
_cell.angle_alpha   90.00
_cell.angle_beta   90.00
_cell.angle_gamma   90.00
#
_symmetry.space_group_name_H-M   'P 1'
#
loop_
_entity.id
_entity.type
_entity.pdbx_description
1 polymer ?
#
loop_
_entity_poly.entity_id
_entity_poly.type
_entity_poly.pdbx_seq_one_letter_code
_entity_poly.pdbx_strand_id
1 'polypeptide(L)'
;MRMKFLCEFLEPAGFEEARDACCGLGPFGGTIGCLTREMACPTPQGHIWWDLYSVTETVNTLLADWAWSVPPSTDSDTSICRPITLQQLSGRADALAPPAMV
;
A
#
# COMPACT_ATOMS: atom_id res chain seq x y z
N MET A 1 -9.49 6.27 9.07
CA MET A 1 -8.26 7.08 9.21
C MET A 1 -7.03 6.50 8.50
N ARG A 2 -6.94 5.18 8.27
CA ARG A 2 -5.83 4.59 7.45
C ARG A 2 -5.86 4.95 5.96
N MET A 3 -7.03 5.34 5.45
CA MET A 3 -7.24 5.76 4.06
C MET A 3 -6.42 7.01 3.66
N LYS A 4 -6.25 7.97 4.58
CA LYS A 4 -5.60 9.26 4.30
C LYS A 4 -4.09 9.11 4.07
N PHE A 5 -3.45 8.27 4.88
CA PHE A 5 -2.02 7.98 4.77
C PHE A 5 -1.64 7.33 3.43
N LEU A 6 -2.50 6.45 2.89
CA LEU A 6 -2.22 5.79 1.62
C LEU A 6 -2.33 6.78 0.44
N CYS A 7 -3.34 7.65 0.45
CA CYS A 7 -3.51 8.67 -0.60
C CYS A 7 -2.35 9.67 -0.62
N GLU A 8 -1.94 10.24 0.52
CA GLU A 8 -0.82 11.21 0.57
C GLU A 8 0.50 10.61 0.07
N PHE A 9 0.68 9.30 0.24
CA PHE A 9 1.85 8.56 -0.21
C PHE A 9 1.82 8.19 -1.70
N LEU A 10 0.62 7.97 -2.27
CA LEU A 10 0.41 7.53 -3.65
C LEU A 10 0.13 8.70 -4.62
N GLU A 11 -0.21 9.90 -4.13
CA GLU A 11 -0.33 11.11 -4.96
C GLU A 11 0.87 11.37 -5.88
N PRO A 12 2.14 11.12 -5.49
CA PRO A 12 3.29 11.26 -6.39
C PRO A 12 3.34 10.25 -7.54
N ALA A 13 2.56 9.16 -7.49
CA ALA A 13 2.64 8.05 -8.44
C ALA A 13 1.85 8.27 -9.74
N GLY A 14 1.20 9.43 -9.90
CA GLY A 14 0.56 9.82 -11.17
C GLY A 14 -0.79 9.15 -11.45
N PHE A 15 -1.54 8.80 -10.41
CA PHE A 15 -2.92 8.33 -10.56
C PHE A 15 -3.85 9.47 -11.03
N GLU A 16 -4.78 9.14 -11.92
CA GLU A 16 -5.77 10.09 -12.45
C GLU A 16 -6.88 10.33 -11.44
N GLU A 17 -7.28 9.29 -10.69
CA GLU A 17 -8.30 9.40 -9.66
C GLU A 17 -7.92 8.78 -8.32
N ALA A 18 -7.73 9.66 -7.35
CA ALA A 18 -7.40 9.31 -5.97
C ALA A 18 -8.62 9.25 -5.04
N ARG A 19 -9.75 9.84 -5.45
CA ARG A 19 -10.92 10.06 -4.60
C ARG A 19 -12.02 9.04 -4.84
N ASP A 20 -12.35 8.77 -6.09
CA ASP A 20 -13.46 7.89 -6.47
C ASP A 20 -12.97 6.47 -6.76
N ALA A 21 -13.70 5.48 -6.24
CA ALA A 21 -13.45 4.08 -6.53
C ALA A 21 -13.83 3.73 -7.97
N CYS A 22 -13.05 2.87 -8.61
CA CYS A 22 -13.30 2.41 -9.98
C CYS A 22 -14.57 1.54 -10.09
N CYS A 23 -14.94 0.80 -9.04
CA CYS A 23 -16.13 -0.02 -8.98
C CYS A 23 -16.89 0.19 -7.67
N GLY A 24 -18.20 0.38 -7.77
CA GLY A 24 -19.07 0.50 -6.61
C GLY A 24 -20.15 1.55 -6.81
N LEU A 25 -20.99 1.71 -5.79
CA LEU A 25 -22.10 2.67 -5.80
C LEU A 25 -22.09 3.56 -4.57
N GLY A 26 -22.84 4.66 -4.67
CA GLY A 26 -22.96 5.69 -3.64
C GLY A 26 -21.79 6.68 -3.65
N PRO A 27 -21.69 7.56 -2.64
CA PRO A 27 -20.63 8.54 -2.55
C PRO A 27 -19.24 7.92 -2.69
N PHE A 28 -18.47 8.45 -3.65
CA PHE A 28 -17.11 8.00 -4.00
C PHE A 28 -16.99 6.51 -4.40
N GLY A 29 -18.10 5.85 -4.76
CA GLY A 29 -18.14 4.40 -5.00
C GLY A 29 -17.96 3.55 -3.72
N GLY A 30 -18.09 4.15 -2.54
CA GLY A 30 -17.73 3.55 -1.26
C GLY A 30 -18.89 3.03 -0.41
N THR A 31 -20.13 3.01 -0.92
CA THR A 31 -21.29 2.53 -0.13
C THR A 31 -21.63 1.07 -0.39
N ILE A 32 -21.51 0.64 -1.64
CA ILE A 32 -21.72 -0.75 -2.05
C ILE A 32 -20.52 -1.14 -2.92
N GLY A 33 -19.89 -2.27 -2.59
CA GLY A 33 -18.76 -2.79 -3.34
C GLY A 33 -19.14 -3.29 -4.73
N CYS A 34 -18.15 -3.83 -5.44
CA CYS A 34 -18.35 -4.31 -6.80
C CYS A 34 -19.21 -5.58 -6.82
N LEU A 35 -20.38 -5.55 -7.48
CA LEU A 35 -21.27 -6.71 -7.60
C LEU A 35 -21.14 -7.44 -8.93
N THR A 36 -20.90 -6.69 -10.02
CA THR A 36 -20.69 -7.26 -11.36
C THR A 36 -19.56 -6.53 -12.08
N ARG A 37 -18.99 -7.15 -13.11
CA ARG A 37 -17.84 -6.58 -13.85
C ARG A 37 -18.22 -5.32 -14.61
N GLU A 38 -19.48 -5.20 -15.04
CA GLU A 38 -20.00 -4.06 -15.80
C GLU A 38 -20.07 -2.78 -14.97
N MET A 39 -20.01 -2.89 -13.64
CA MET A 39 -19.94 -1.74 -12.74
C MET A 39 -18.55 -1.09 -12.69
N ALA A 40 -17.52 -1.78 -13.17
CA ALA A 40 -16.15 -1.27 -13.13
C ALA A 40 -15.93 -0.19 -14.18
N CYS A 41 -15.13 0.81 -13.81
CA CYS A 41 -14.67 1.86 -14.70
C CYS A 41 -13.84 1.30 -15.88
N PRO A 42 -13.74 2.01 -17.01
CA PRO A 42 -12.97 1.54 -18.18
C PRO A 42 -11.46 1.44 -17.94
N THR A 43 -10.93 2.23 -17.00
CA THR A 43 -9.47 2.38 -16.76
C THR A 43 -9.10 2.19 -15.29
N PRO A 44 -9.19 0.96 -14.72
CA PRO A 44 -8.87 0.70 -13.32
C PRO A 44 -7.45 1.10 -12.91
N GLN A 45 -6.50 1.06 -13.84
CA GLN A 45 -5.10 1.42 -13.62
C GLN A 45 -4.89 2.92 -13.28
N GLY A 46 -5.85 3.79 -13.63
CA GLY A 46 -5.81 5.21 -13.29
C GLY A 46 -6.37 5.53 -11.90
N HIS A 47 -7.01 4.56 -11.25
CA HIS A 47 -7.65 4.74 -9.95
C HIS A 47 -6.80 4.17 -8.81
N ILE A 48 -6.78 4.86 -7.67
CA ILE A 48 -6.19 4.31 -6.44
C ILE A 48 -7.10 3.21 -5.85
N TRP A 49 -8.41 3.48 -5.82
CA TRP A 49 -9.39 2.63 -5.15
C TRP A 49 -10.13 1.74 -6.15
N TRP A 50 -10.19 0.45 -5.85
CA TRP A 50 -10.99 -0.49 -6.62
C TRP A 50 -12.46 -0.42 -6.20
N ASP A 51 -12.76 -0.71 -4.94
CA ASP A 51 -14.08 -0.59 -4.32
C ASP A 51 -13.92 -0.36 -2.81
N LEU A 52 -14.95 0.11 -2.11
CA LEU A 52 -15.01 0.24 -0.64
C LEU A 52 -13.68 0.68 0.03
N TYR A 53 -12.87 -0.31 0.47
CA TYR A 53 -11.58 -0.15 1.15
C TYR A 53 -10.43 -0.90 0.44
N SER A 54 -10.68 -1.44 -0.75
CA SER A 54 -9.74 -2.19 -1.57
C SER A 54 -9.04 -1.25 -2.54
N VAL A 55 -7.73 -1.43 -2.71
CA VAL A 55 -6.95 -0.71 -3.72
C VAL A 55 -6.93 -1.48 -5.04
N THR A 56 -6.65 -0.78 -6.14
CA THR A 56 -6.52 -1.40 -7.47
C THR A 56 -5.29 -2.29 -7.57
N GLU A 57 -5.24 -3.14 -8.60
CA GLU A 57 -4.08 -4.00 -8.89
C GLU A 57 -2.79 -3.17 -9.05
N THR A 58 -2.88 -2.02 -9.73
CA THR A 58 -1.74 -1.11 -9.92
C THR A 58 -1.16 -0.64 -8.59
N VAL A 59 -2.03 -0.24 -7.65
CA VAL A 59 -1.59 0.16 -6.31
C VAL A 59 -1.04 -1.03 -5.53
N ASN A 60 -1.68 -2.20 -5.59
CA ASN A 60 -1.16 -3.41 -4.92
C ASN A 60 0.25 -3.78 -5.40
N THR A 61 0.51 -3.71 -6.71
CA THR A 61 1.84 -3.98 -7.27
C THR A 61 2.86 -2.96 -6.78
N LEU A 62 2.51 -1.66 -6.81
CA LEU A 62 3.40 -0.61 -6.31
C LEU A 62 3.72 -0.79 -4.82
N LEU A 63 2.71 -1.10 -4.00
CA LEU A 63 2.89 -1.36 -2.57
C LEU A 63 3.76 -2.59 -2.33
N ALA A 64 3.60 -3.65 -3.13
CA ALA A 64 4.44 -4.83 -3.04
C ALA A 64 5.89 -4.50 -3.41
N ASP A 65 6.14 -3.85 -4.55
CA ASP A 65 7.48 -3.44 -4.97
C ASP A 65 8.16 -2.56 -3.92
N TRP A 66 7.41 -1.64 -3.30
CA TRP A 66 7.91 -0.79 -2.23
C TRP A 66 8.22 -1.57 -0.95
N ALA A 67 7.37 -2.53 -0.58
CA ALA A 67 7.64 -3.38 0.58
C ALA A 67 8.92 -4.21 0.39
N TRP A 68 9.26 -4.61 -0.83
CA TRP A 68 10.40 -5.48 -1.13
C TRP A 68 11.66 -4.77 -1.62
N SER A 69 11.59 -3.48 -1.97
CA SER A 69 12.74 -2.74 -2.53
C SER A 69 13.64 -2.05 -1.50
N VAL A 70 13.23 -1.94 -0.23
CA VAL A 70 14.03 -1.25 0.78
C VAL A 70 15.10 -2.17 1.39
N PRO A 71 16.40 -1.84 1.30
CA PRO A 71 17.45 -2.59 2.00
C PRO A 71 17.23 -2.60 3.52
N PRO A 72 17.61 -3.68 4.23
CA PRO A 72 17.36 -3.84 5.67
C PRO A 72 18.10 -2.85 6.58
N SER A 73 18.81 -1.86 6.03
CA SER A 73 19.61 -0.89 6.78
C SER A 73 19.41 0.51 6.23
N THR A 74 18.63 1.33 6.94
CA THR A 74 18.87 2.76 7.22
C THR A 74 17.60 3.30 7.88
N ASP A 75 17.82 3.98 9.01
CA ASP A 75 16.87 4.69 9.88
C ASP A 75 15.96 5.65 9.11
N SER A 76 15.04 5.10 8.34
CA SER A 76 14.01 5.84 7.62
C SER A 76 12.67 5.43 8.20
N ASP A 77 12.12 6.37 8.97
CA ASP A 77 10.83 6.36 9.65
C ASP A 77 9.64 6.38 8.66
N THR A 78 9.78 5.70 7.52
CA THR A 78 8.73 5.49 6.52
C THR A 78 8.19 4.07 6.67
N SER A 79 7.60 3.80 7.84
CA SER A 79 7.02 2.51 8.20
C SER A 79 5.59 2.38 7.67
N ILE A 80 5.40 2.13 6.38
CA ILE A 80 4.05 1.78 5.90
C ILE A 80 3.82 0.26 5.90
N CYS A 81 4.79 -0.55 5.47
CA CYS A 81 4.88 -2.00 5.72
C CYS A 81 6.23 -2.47 5.20
N ARG A 82 7.05 -3.12 6.04
CA ARG A 82 8.27 -3.81 5.57
C ARG A 82 8.23 -5.27 6.02
N PRO A 83 8.70 -6.22 5.21
CA PRO A 83 8.85 -7.59 5.64
C PRO A 83 9.85 -7.61 6.81
N ILE A 84 9.43 -8.22 7.92
CA ILE A 84 10.29 -8.47 9.07
C ILE A 84 10.65 -9.95 9.11
N THR A 85 11.83 -10.27 9.63
CA THR A 85 12.24 -11.66 9.81
C THR A 85 11.43 -12.31 10.93
N LEU A 86 11.35 -13.65 10.94
CA LEU A 86 10.72 -14.40 12.04
C LEU A 86 11.41 -14.11 13.39
N GLN A 87 12.70 -13.78 13.37
CA GLN A 87 13.47 -13.42 14.57
C GLN A 87 13.04 -12.06 15.11
N GLN A 88 12.94 -11.05 14.22
CA GLN A 88 12.41 -9.73 14.56
C GLN A 88 10.98 -9.81 15.08
N LEU A 89 10.13 -10.65 14.46
CA LEU A 89 8.76 -10.91 14.92
C LEU A 89 8.71 -11.56 16.32
N SER A 90 9.68 -12.42 16.64
CA SER A 90 9.79 -13.07 17.95
C SER A 90 10.27 -12.13 19.07
N GLY A 91 10.50 -10.84 18.78
CA GLY A 91 11.06 -9.88 19.73
C GLY A 91 12.56 -10.06 19.97
N ARG A 92 13.24 -10.92 19.18
CA ARG A 92 14.70 -10.99 19.14
C ARG A 92 15.20 -9.93 18.16
N ALA A 93 15.26 -8.69 18.62
CA ALA A 93 16.08 -7.68 17.96
C ALA A 93 17.53 -8.17 17.96
N ASP A 94 18.23 -7.96 16.85
CA ASP A 94 19.58 -8.45 16.56
C ASP A 94 20.58 -8.23 17.71
N ALA A 95 20.73 -9.24 18.57
CA ALA A 95 21.88 -9.36 19.46
C ALA A 95 23.03 -10.04 18.70
N LEU A 96 23.46 -9.47 17.57
CA LEU A 96 24.67 -9.88 16.84
C LEU A 96 25.11 -8.79 15.84
N ALA A 97 25.34 -7.57 16.32
CA ALA A 97 26.48 -6.83 15.79
C ALA A 97 27.73 -7.42 16.46
N PRO A 98 28.65 -8.12 15.75
CA PRO A 98 29.93 -8.47 16.33
C PRO A 98 30.67 -7.18 16.72
N PRO A 99 31.47 -7.17 17.81
CA PRO A 99 32.24 -5.99 18.16
C PRO A 99 33.15 -5.65 17.00
N ALA A 100 33.14 -4.37 16.58
CA ALA A 100 34.19 -3.80 15.76
C ALA A 100 35.52 -4.10 16.46
N MET A 101 36.31 -5.02 15.89
CA MET A 101 37.69 -5.22 16.30
C MET A 101 38.53 -4.12 15.63
N VAL A 102 39.36 -3.51 16.48
CA VAL A 102 40.33 -2.43 16.28
C VAL A 102 41.07 -2.49 14.94
#